data_AF-A0A553DUH3-F1
#
_entry.id   AF-A0A553DUH3-F1
#
_cell.length_a   1.000
_cell.length_b   1.000
_cell.length_c   1.000
_cell.angle_alpha   90.00
_cell.angle_beta   90.00
_cell.angle_gamma   90.00
#
_symmetry.space_group_name_H-M   'P 1'
#
loop_
_entity.id
_entity.type
_entity.pdbx_description
1 polymer ?
#
loop_
_entity_poly.entity_id
_entity_poly.type
_entity_poly.pdbx_seq_one_letter_code
_entity_poly.pdbx_strand_id
1 'polypeptide(L)'
;MEKTSKINLLLFFSLSFLVLGLSNAYSQKVHYDSIQKQKYVLIDVHKTYERITSKGYESVEMFEYLGNYYFDCKNFKKSELYFDKLFQKYSLSQISPKSIERYKTIKL
;
A
#
# COMPACT_ATOMS: atom_id res chain seq x y z
N MET A 1 65.42 37.60 12.35
CA MET A 1 64.60 37.84 13.56
C MET A 1 63.16 37.98 13.11
N GLU A 2 62.36 37.02 13.56
CA GLU A 2 60.96 36.80 13.24
C GLU A 2 60.10 37.96 13.77
N LYS A 3 59.47 38.70 12.85
CA LYS A 3 58.56 39.80 13.21
C LYS A 3 57.20 39.18 13.57
N THR A 4 57.04 38.80 14.84
CA THR A 4 55.77 38.29 15.34
C THR A 4 54.72 39.40 15.31
N SER A 5 53.79 39.30 14.35
CA SER A 5 52.64 40.17 14.23
C SER A 5 51.77 40.03 15.47
N LYS A 6 51.73 41.04 16.33
CA LYS A 6 50.74 41.13 17.42
C LYS A 6 49.38 41.41 16.79
N ILE A 7 48.67 40.36 16.41
CA ILE A 7 47.28 40.45 15.97
C ILE A 7 46.49 41.07 17.12
N ASN A 8 45.96 42.27 16.90
CA ASN A 8 45.22 43.01 17.92
C ASN A 8 43.93 42.22 18.19
N LEU A 9 43.77 41.68 19.39
CA LEU A 9 42.65 40.80 19.76
C LEU A 9 41.29 41.45 19.43
N LEU A 10 41.21 42.77 19.57
CA LEU A 10 40.04 43.56 19.23
C LEU A 10 39.72 43.58 17.72
N LEU A 11 40.75 43.57 16.87
CA LEU A 11 40.60 43.46 15.41
C LEU A 11 40.18 42.04 15.00
N PHE A 12 40.61 41.02 15.73
CA PHE A 12 40.17 39.65 15.47
C PHE A 12 38.69 39.45 15.83
N PHE A 13 38.24 40.00 16.96
CA PHE A 13 36.83 39.97 17.35
C PHE A 13 35.93 40.77 16.41
N SER A 14 36.36 41.95 15.94
CA SER A 14 35.56 42.74 15.00
C SER A 14 35.43 42.05 13.63
N LEU A 15 36.49 41.38 13.16
CA LEU A 15 36.45 40.62 11.91
C LEU A 15 35.55 39.39 12.01
N SER A 16 35.60 38.67 13.13
CA SER A 16 34.72 37.50 13.38
C SER A 16 33.23 37.90 13.38
N PHE A 17 32.89 39.03 13.99
CA PHE A 17 31.52 39.54 14.04
C PHE A 17 30.99 39.92 12.64
N LEU A 18 31.88 40.46 11.79
CA LEU A 18 31.55 40.83 10.41
C LEU A 18 31.28 39.60 9.52
N VAL A 19 32.02 38.51 9.75
CA VAL A 19 31.82 37.23 9.02
C VAL A 19 30.49 36.56 9.40
N LEU A 20 30.10 36.62 10.68
CA LEU A 20 28.81 36.07 11.14
C LEU A 20 27.60 36.87 10.63
N GLY A 21 27.76 38.16 10.35
CA GLY A 21 26.69 38.99 9.76
C GLY A 21 26.36 38.68 8.30
N LEU A 22 27.21 37.94 7.60
CA LEU A 22 27.05 37.61 6.18
C LEU A 22 26.43 36.22 5.94
N SER A 23 26.23 35.42 7.00
CA SER A 23 25.62 34.09 6.87
C SER A 23 24.10 34.19 6.76
N ASN A 24 23.59 34.42 5.56
CA ASN A 24 22.16 34.26 5.24
C ASN A 24 21.86 32.76 5.05
N ALA A 25 21.22 32.14 6.04
CA ALA A 25 20.77 30.76 5.93
C ALA A 25 19.45 30.68 5.14
N TYR A 26 19.53 30.34 3.86
CA TYR A 26 18.34 30.01 3.08
C TYR A 26 17.94 28.56 3.36
N SER A 27 16.97 28.37 4.26
CA SER A 27 16.35 27.06 4.46
C SER A 27 15.60 26.65 3.19
N GLN A 28 15.89 25.45 2.66
CA GLN A 28 15.14 24.90 1.53
C GLN A 28 13.72 24.61 1.98
N LYS A 29 12.75 25.38 1.48
CA LYS A 29 11.33 25.03 1.59
C LYS A 29 11.08 23.83 0.70
N VAL A 30 10.96 22.65 1.32
CA VAL A 30 10.50 21.45 0.62
C VAL A 30 9.08 21.73 0.12
N HIS A 31 8.91 21.78 -1.20
CA HIS A 31 7.59 21.76 -1.81
C HIS A 31 7.00 20.36 -1.58
N TYR A 32 6.15 20.24 -0.57
CA TYR A 32 5.31 19.06 -0.43
C TYR A 32 4.24 19.12 -1.52
N ASP A 33 4.19 18.07 -2.33
CA ASP A 33 3.10 17.88 -3.25
C ASP A 33 1.78 17.89 -2.45
N SER A 34 0.83 18.77 -2.79
CA SER A 34 -0.44 18.93 -2.08
C SER A 34 -1.41 17.78 -2.33
N ILE A 35 -0.90 16.63 -2.77
CA ILE A 35 -1.66 15.41 -2.88
C ILE A 35 -1.98 15.01 -1.44
N GLN A 36 -3.25 15.15 -1.05
CA GLN A 36 -3.78 14.52 0.15
C GLN A 36 -3.56 13.01 0.04
N LYS A 37 -2.39 12.54 0.48
CA LYS A 37 -2.07 11.11 0.51
C LYS A 37 -3.05 10.46 1.47
N GLN A 38 -3.99 9.69 0.93
CA GLN A 38 -4.89 8.91 1.77
C GLN A 38 -4.04 8.02 2.67
N LYS A 39 -4.22 8.16 4.00
CA LYS A 39 -3.46 7.41 5.03
C LYS A 39 -3.60 5.89 4.86
N TYR A 40 -4.70 5.45 4.25
CA TYR A 40 -4.96 4.07 3.88
C TYR A 40 -5.53 4.05 2.46
N VAL A 41 -5.00 3.17 1.62
CA VAL A 41 -5.63 2.87 0.33
C VAL A 41 -6.83 1.98 0.63
N LEU A 42 -8.03 2.40 0.23
CA LEU A 42 -9.20 1.53 0.25
C LEU A 42 -8.96 0.39 -0.75
N ILE A 43 -8.63 -0.79 -0.24
CA ILE A 43 -8.40 -1.97 -1.06
C ILE A 43 -9.73 -2.62 -1.36
N ASP A 44 -10.02 -2.76 -2.65
CA ASP A 44 -11.14 -3.56 -3.10
C ASP A 44 -10.77 -5.04 -3.02
N VAL A 45 -11.31 -5.74 -2.00
CA VAL A 45 -10.93 -7.10 -1.65
C VAL A 45 -11.21 -8.07 -2.79
N HIS A 46 -12.39 -8.01 -3.41
CA HIS A 46 -12.72 -8.92 -4.53
C HIS A 46 -11.77 -8.72 -5.70
N LYS A 47 -11.50 -7.48 -6.12
CA LYS A 47 -10.55 -7.20 -7.21
C LYS A 47 -9.14 -7.67 -6.88
N THR A 48 -8.74 -7.58 -5.62
CA THR A 48 -7.44 -8.07 -5.16
C THR A 48 -7.38 -9.59 -5.29
N TYR A 49 -8.42 -10.31 -4.87
CA TYR A 49 -8.48 -11.77 -5.01
C TYR A 49 -8.58 -12.21 -6.47
N GLU A 50 -9.33 -11.51 -7.32
CA GLU A 50 -9.35 -11.78 -8.78
C GLU A 50 -7.95 -11.64 -9.39
N ARG A 51 -7.21 -10.59 -9.01
CA ARG A 51 -5.84 -10.36 -9.50
C ARG A 51 -4.85 -11.40 -9.00
N ILE A 52 -5.01 -11.88 -7.77
CA ILE A 52 -4.08 -12.84 -7.17
C ILE A 52 -4.35 -14.24 -7.73
N THR A 53 -5.63 -14.64 -7.82
CA THR A 53 -6.03 -15.92 -8.43
C THR A 53 -5.70 -15.99 -9.92
N SER A 54 -5.78 -14.88 -10.66
CA SER A 54 -5.35 -14.85 -12.08
C SER A 54 -3.85 -15.06 -12.29
N LYS A 55 -3.05 -14.86 -11.24
CA LYS A 55 -1.62 -15.18 -11.22
C LYS A 55 -1.31 -16.62 -10.77
N GLY A 56 -2.35 -17.42 -10.48
CA GLY A 56 -2.20 -18.80 -10.01
C GLY A 56 -1.98 -18.94 -8.51
N TYR A 57 -2.03 -17.86 -7.74
CA TYR A 57 -2.03 -17.93 -6.28
C TYR A 57 -3.46 -18.15 -5.81
N GLU A 58 -3.73 -19.36 -5.35
CA GLU A 58 -5.09 -19.84 -5.10
C GLU A 58 -5.18 -20.46 -3.70
N SER A 59 -6.30 -20.21 -3.02
CA SER A 59 -6.65 -20.84 -1.75
C SER A 59 -8.14 -21.15 -1.71
N VAL A 60 -8.54 -22.01 -0.77
CA VAL A 60 -9.96 -22.32 -0.51
C VAL A 60 -10.71 -21.02 -0.23
N GLU A 61 -10.18 -20.20 0.68
CA GLU A 61 -10.80 -18.97 1.16
C GLU A 61 -10.96 -17.93 0.04
N MET A 62 -10.02 -17.86 -0.89
CA MET A 62 -10.11 -16.95 -2.04
C MET A 62 -11.25 -17.31 -2.97
N PHE A 63 -11.38 -18.59 -3.34
CA PHE A 63 -12.47 -19.01 -4.21
C PHE A 63 -13.81 -19.00 -3.50
N GLU A 64 -13.86 -19.36 -2.21
CA GLU A 64 -15.06 -19.21 -1.39
C GLU A 64 -15.51 -17.76 -1.33
N TYR A 65 -14.59 -16.83 -1.06
CA TYR A 65 -14.91 -15.41 -1.01
C TYR A 65 -15.46 -14.92 -2.36
N LEU A 66 -14.76 -15.21 -3.46
CA LEU A 66 -15.16 -14.75 -4.79
C LEU A 66 -16.49 -15.36 -5.24
N GLY A 67 -16.67 -16.67 -5.05
CA GLY A 67 -17.92 -17.36 -5.36
C GLY A 67 -19.10 -16.77 -4.59
N ASN A 68 -18.94 -16.60 -3.28
CA ASN A 68 -19.98 -16.02 -2.41
C ASN A 68 -20.25 -14.54 -2.73
N TYR A 69 -19.22 -13.74 -2.95
CA TYR A 69 -19.34 -12.32 -3.31
C TYR A 69 -20.18 -12.15 -4.57
N TYR A 70 -19.86 -12.89 -5.63
CA TYR A 70 -20.60 -12.79 -6.88
C TYR A 70 -22.01 -13.38 -6.81
N PHE A 71 -22.24 -14.37 -5.94
CA PHE A 71 -23.59 -14.84 -5.61
C PHE A 71 -24.43 -13.70 -5.02
N ASP A 72 -23.89 -12.99 -4.02
CA ASP A 72 -24.57 -11.87 -3.37
C ASP A 72 -24.80 -10.69 -4.33
N CYS A 73 -23.90 -10.48 -5.29
CA CYS A 73 -24.08 -9.52 -6.39
C CYS A 73 -25.06 -9.99 -7.49
N LYS A 74 -25.67 -11.18 -7.37
CA LYS A 74 -26.52 -11.81 -8.39
C LYS A 74 -25.82 -12.03 -9.74
N ASN A 75 -24.48 -12.05 -9.76
CA ASN A 75 -23.69 -12.41 -10.92
C ASN A 75 -23.40 -13.91 -10.87
N PHE A 76 -24.44 -14.71 -11.16
CA PHE A 76 -24.36 -16.17 -11.03
C PHE A 76 -23.32 -16.78 -11.97
N LYS A 77 -23.09 -16.20 -13.15
CA LYS A 77 -22.04 -16.65 -14.08
C LYS A 77 -20.63 -16.57 -13.47
N LYS A 78 -20.28 -15.44 -12.84
CA LYS A 78 -18.99 -15.33 -12.14
C LYS A 78 -18.95 -16.17 -10.87
N SER A 79 -20.06 -16.23 -10.14
CA SER A 79 -20.15 -17.06 -8.93
C SER A 79 -19.89 -18.53 -9.26
N GLU A 80 -20.55 -19.05 -10.29
CA GLU A 80 -20.36 -20.40 -10.82
C GLU A 80 -18.90 -20.63 -11.24
N LEU A 81 -18.29 -19.72 -11.99
CA LEU A 81 -16.88 -19.83 -12.38
C LEU A 81 -15.94 -20.07 -11.19
N TYR A 82 -16.10 -19.31 -10.10
CA TYR A 82 -15.24 -19.44 -8.93
C TYR A 82 -15.60 -20.65 -8.07
N PHE A 83 -16.89 -21.01 -7.97
CA PHE A 83 -17.28 -22.25 -7.30
C PHE A 83 -16.81 -23.49 -8.09
N ASP A 84 -16.91 -23.52 -9.41
CA ASP A 84 -16.40 -24.63 -10.23
C ASP A 84 -14.90 -24.86 -9.93
N LYS A 85 -14.10 -23.78 -9.86
CA LYS A 85 -12.69 -23.86 -9.45
C LYS A 85 -12.49 -24.38 -8.02
N LEU A 86 -13.32 -23.93 -7.08
CA LEU A 86 -13.30 -24.36 -5.69
C LEU A 86 -13.57 -25.87 -5.58
N PHE A 87 -14.68 -26.35 -6.16
CA PHE A 87 -15.10 -27.75 -6.09
C PHE A 87 -14.24 -28.68 -6.94
N GLN A 88 -13.52 -28.16 -7.95
CA GLN A 88 -12.53 -28.93 -8.70
C GLN A 88 -11.24 -29.16 -7.90
N LYS A 89 -10.81 -28.20 -7.08
CA LYS A 89 -9.50 -28.23 -6.41
C LYS A 89 -9.53 -28.73 -4.98
N TYR A 90 -10.67 -28.65 -4.29
CA TYR A 90 -10.76 -28.91 -2.86
C TYR A 90 -11.87 -29.89 -2.51
N SER A 91 -11.68 -30.66 -1.45
CA SER A 91 -12.67 -31.62 -0.98
C SER A 91 -13.79 -30.94 -0.19
N LEU A 92 -14.98 -31.54 -0.15
CA LEU A 92 -16.15 -31.00 0.56
C LEU A 92 -15.89 -30.69 2.04
N SER A 93 -14.98 -31.42 2.70
CA SER A 93 -14.58 -31.17 4.09
C SER A 93 -13.83 -29.85 4.31
N GLN A 94 -13.26 -29.27 3.25
CA GLN A 94 -12.52 -28.00 3.30
C GLN A 94 -13.42 -26.81 2.95
N ILE A 95 -14.57 -27.06 2.34
CA ILE A 95 -15.47 -26.04 1.82
C ILE A 95 -16.55 -25.74 2.86
N SER A 96 -16.85 -24.47 3.09
CA SER A 96 -17.89 -24.07 4.04
C SER A 96 -19.28 -24.54 3.58
N PRO A 97 -20.18 -24.90 4.53
CA PRO A 97 -21.55 -25.28 4.21
C PRO A 97 -22.30 -24.25 3.36
N LYS A 98 -22.04 -22.95 3.59
CA LYS A 98 -22.63 -21.84 2.84
C LYS A 98 -22.26 -21.89 1.35
N SER A 99 -20.98 -22.11 1.03
CA SER A 99 -20.52 -22.23 -0.35
C SER A 99 -21.10 -23.48 -1.03
N ILE A 100 -21.21 -24.60 -0.29
CA ILE A 100 -21.84 -25.84 -0.77
C ILE A 100 -23.31 -25.61 -1.13
N GLU A 101 -24.07 -24.97 -0.26
CA GLU A 101 -25.48 -24.68 -0.49
C GLU A 101 -25.67 -23.77 -1.71
N ARG A 102 -24.92 -22.66 -1.78
CA ARG A 102 -25.03 -21.68 -2.86
C ARG A 102 -24.64 -22.25 -4.22
N TYR A 103 -23.62 -23.10 -4.27
CA TYR A 103 -23.22 -23.75 -5.52
C TYR A 103 -24.29 -24.71 -6.02
N LYS A 104 -24.93 -25.49 -5.12
CA LYS A 104 -26.09 -26.32 -5.47
C LYS A 104 -27.23 -25.45 -6.03
N THR A 105 -27.54 -24.32 -5.39
CA THR A 105 -28.59 -23.41 -5.85
C THR A 105 -28.34 -22.84 -7.25
N ILE A 106 -27.10 -22.58 -7.63
CA ILE A 106 -26.77 -22.09 -8.98
C ILE A 106 -26.92 -23.18 -10.05
N LYS A 107 -26.64 -24.45 -9.70
CA LYS A 107 -26.67 -25.58 -10.64
C LYS A 107 -28.06 -26.21 -10.83
N LEU A 108 -29.05 -25.79 -10.05
CA LEU A 108 -30.46 -26.19 -10.18
C LEU A 108 -31.17 -25.35 -11.25
#